data_AF-A0A354DIG0-F1
#
_entry.id   AF-A0A354DIG0-F1
#
_cell.length_a   1.000
_cell.length_b   1.000
_cell.length_c   1.000
_cell.angle_alpha   90.00
_cell.angle_beta   90.00
_cell.angle_gamma   90.00
#
_symmetry.space_group_name_H-M   'P 1'
#
loop_
_entity.id
_entity.type
_entity.pdbx_description
1 polymer ?
#
loop_
_entity_poly.entity_id
_entity_poly.type
_entity_poly.pdbx_seq_one_letter_code
_entity_poly.pdbx_strand_id
1 'polypeptide(L)'
;FEARNPKGQALITEIEGEVIEIREGKERREVEIRGETENKVYQIPYGSRIKVPVGHKVGIGEELTEGSVDPKEMLKVRGLRGVQYYILQEVQKVYRMQGVEINDKHVEVMVRQML
;
A
#
# COMPACT_ATOMS: atom_id res chain seq x y z
N PHE A 1 -10.50 12.69 10.79
CA PHE A 1 -10.58 12.27 9.38
C PHE A 1 -11.68 11.26 9.23
N GLU A 2 -12.45 11.33 8.17
CA GLU A 2 -13.49 10.34 7.86
C GLU A 2 -12.85 9.20 7.04
N ALA A 3 -12.80 7.98 7.60
CA ALA A 3 -12.25 6.80 6.93
C ALA A 3 -13.21 6.36 5.81
N ARG A 4 -13.10 6.99 4.64
CA ARG A 4 -13.83 6.59 3.43
C ARG A 4 -13.02 5.54 2.67
N ASN A 5 -13.70 4.51 2.16
CA ASN A 5 -13.08 3.57 1.22
C ASN A 5 -12.79 4.31 -0.11
N PRO A 6 -11.53 4.39 -0.56
CA PRO A 6 -11.17 5.11 -1.78
C PRO A 6 -11.69 4.39 -3.03
N LYS A 7 -12.19 5.14 -4.01
CA LYS A 7 -12.43 4.63 -5.37
C LYS A 7 -11.07 4.40 -6.02
N GLY A 8 -10.63 3.14 -6.09
CA GLY A 8 -9.27 2.77 -6.50
C GLY A 8 -8.40 2.40 -5.29
N GLN A 9 -8.83 1.37 -4.55
CA GLN A 9 -8.06 0.81 -3.45
C GLN A 9 -6.84 0.09 -4.01
N ALA A 10 -5.66 0.45 -3.50
CA ALA A 10 -4.43 -0.26 -3.80
C ALA A 10 -4.42 -1.59 -3.05
N LEU A 11 -4.08 -2.66 -3.75
CA LEU A 11 -3.85 -3.97 -3.15
C LEU A 11 -2.43 -4.00 -2.59
N ILE A 12 -2.27 -4.44 -1.33
CA ILE A 12 -0.97 -4.54 -0.67
C ILE A 12 -0.57 -6.01 -0.46
N THR A 13 0.74 -6.28 -0.45
CA THR A 13 1.25 -7.60 -0.06
C THR A 13 1.24 -7.77 1.47
N GLU A 14 1.03 -9.00 1.92
CA GLU A 14 1.10 -9.41 3.32
C GLU A 14 2.45 -10.06 3.65
N ILE A 15 3.23 -10.41 2.62
CA ILE A 15 4.55 -11.02 2.73
C ILE A 15 5.60 -10.14 2.07
N GLU A 16 6.82 -10.21 2.56
CA GLU A 16 7.98 -9.73 1.82
C GLU A 16 8.48 -10.82 0.86
N GLY A 17 9.15 -10.39 -0.20
CA GLY A 17 9.66 -11.31 -1.20
C GLY A 17 10.00 -10.65 -2.53
N GLU A 18 10.03 -11.47 -3.58
CA GLU A 18 10.26 -11.02 -4.95
C GLU A 18 9.05 -11.33 -5.83
N VAL A 19 8.65 -10.39 -6.68
CA VAL A 19 7.61 -10.61 -7.68
C VAL A 19 8.15 -11.56 -8.74
N ILE A 20 7.62 -12.77 -8.82
CA ILE A 20 8.15 -13.81 -9.73
C ILE A 20 7.33 -13.97 -11.00
N GLU A 21 6.04 -13.61 -10.96
CA GLU A 21 5.17 -13.74 -12.11
C GLU A 21 4.04 -12.71 -12.05
N ILE A 22 3.70 -12.17 -13.23
CA ILE A 22 2.51 -11.36 -13.43
C ILE A 22 1.73 -12.01 -14.57
N ARG A 23 0.52 -12.49 -14.26
CA ARG A 23 -0.37 -13.12 -15.24
C ARG A 23 -1.47 -12.13 -15.61
N GLU A 24 -1.57 -11.77 -16.89
CA GLU A 24 -2.64 -10.89 -17.38
C GLU A 24 -3.46 -11.61 -18.46
N GLY A 25 -4.50 -12.32 -18.03
CA GLY A 25 -5.49 -12.92 -18.93
C GLY A 25 -6.65 -11.99 -19.25
N LYS A 26 -7.62 -12.48 -20.04
CA LYS A 26 -8.89 -11.78 -20.32
C LYS A 26 -9.91 -11.86 -19.18
N GLU A 27 -9.80 -12.88 -18.31
CA GLU A 27 -10.71 -13.09 -17.17
C GLU A 27 -10.02 -13.04 -15.80
N ARG A 28 -8.69 -13.12 -15.73
CA ARG A 28 -7.95 -13.10 -14.46
C ARG A 28 -6.61 -12.36 -14.59
N ARG A 29 -6.34 -11.44 -13.65
CA ARG A 29 -5.04 -10.77 -13.51
C ARG A 29 -4.47 -11.11 -12.14
N GLU A 30 -3.21 -11.51 -12.07
CA GLU A 30 -2.57 -11.96 -10.83
C GLU A 30 -1.12 -11.52 -10.73
N VAL A 31 -0.66 -11.34 -9.48
CA VAL A 31 0.74 -11.15 -9.13
C VAL A 31 1.14 -12.25 -8.16
N GLU A 32 2.20 -13.00 -8.46
CA GLU A 32 2.77 -14.00 -7.56
C GLU A 32 4.06 -13.47 -6.92
N ILE A 33 4.11 -13.52 -5.60
CA ILE A 33 5.26 -13.12 -4.79
C ILE A 33 5.87 -14.36 -4.17
N ARG A 34 7.18 -14.54 -4.36
CA ARG A 34 7.97 -15.57 -3.70
C ARG A 34 8.54 -15.01 -2.40
N GLY A 35 7.98 -15.45 -1.28
CA GLY A 35 8.56 -15.21 0.05
C GLY A 35 9.61 -16.25 0.40
N GLU A 36 10.19 -16.12 1.60
CA GLU A 36 11.17 -17.07 2.14
C GLU A 36 10.53 -18.42 2.48
N THR A 37 9.33 -18.39 3.09
CA THR A 37 8.63 -19.59 3.58
C THR A 37 7.55 -20.06 2.62
N GLU A 38 6.85 -19.14 1.97
CA GLU A 38 5.72 -19.44 1.09
C GLU A 38 5.62 -18.46 -0.08
N ASN A 39 5.01 -18.92 -1.17
CA ASN A 39 4.59 -18.04 -2.26
C ASN A 39 3.14 -17.61 -2.03
N LYS A 40 2.83 -16.39 -2.44
CA LYS A 40 1.47 -15.86 -2.35
C LYS A 40 1.02 -15.25 -3.67
N VAL A 41 -0.18 -15.65 -4.10
CA VAL A 41 -0.81 -15.17 -5.33
C VAL A 41 -1.89 -14.17 -4.96
N TYR A 42 -1.80 -12.98 -5.56
CA TYR A 42 -2.73 -11.89 -5.37
C TYR A 42 -3.55 -11.67 -6.64
N GLN A 43 -4.88 -11.75 -6.52
CA GLN A 43 -5.79 -11.44 -7.62
C GLN A 43 -5.95 -9.92 -7.76
N ILE A 44 -5.72 -9.42 -8.96
CA ILE A 44 -5.79 -8.01 -9.30
C ILE A 44 -7.13 -7.70 -9.97
N PRO A 45 -7.92 -6.74 -9.45
CA PRO A 45 -9.17 -6.31 -10.08
C PRO A 45 -8.96 -5.76 -11.51
N TYR A 46 -9.97 -5.93 -12.38
CA TYR A 46 -9.87 -5.64 -13.82
C TYR A 46 -9.57 -4.18 -14.19
N GLY A 47 -9.70 -3.23 -13.27
CA GLY A 47 -9.37 -1.81 -13.49
C GLY A 47 -8.09 -1.33 -12.82
N SER A 48 -7.45 -2.15 -11.98
CA SER A 48 -6.28 -1.71 -11.22
C SER A 48 -5.02 -1.73 -12.09
N ARG A 49 -4.20 -0.69 -12.01
CA ARG A 49 -2.88 -0.67 -12.66
C ARG A 49 -1.85 -1.31 -11.73
N ILE A 50 -1.10 -2.29 -12.23
CA ILE A 50 -0.02 -2.92 -11.45
C ILE A 50 1.15 -1.94 -11.38
N LYS A 51 1.68 -1.74 -10.16
CA LYS A 51 2.75 -0.78 -9.85
C LYS A 51 4.14 -1.43 -9.84
N VAL A 52 4.19 -2.75 -9.65
CA VAL A 52 5.44 -3.52 -9.47
C VAL A 52 5.75 -4.37 -10.70
N PRO A 53 7.01 -4.37 -11.19
CA PRO A 53 7.44 -5.29 -12.25
C PRO A 53 7.90 -6.65 -11.69
N VAL A 54 8.02 -7.66 -12.56
CA VAL A 54 8.68 -8.93 -12.24
C VAL A 54 10.15 -8.67 -11.86
N GLY A 55 10.64 -9.36 -10.83
CA GLY A 55 11.96 -9.17 -10.23
C GLY A 55 12.02 -8.07 -9.16
N HIS A 56 10.93 -7.33 -8.94
CA HIS A 56 10.88 -6.31 -7.89
C HIS A 56 10.82 -6.94 -6.51
N LYS A 57 11.67 -6.47 -5.60
CA LYS A 57 11.64 -6.87 -4.19
C LYS A 57 10.62 -6.03 -3.46
N VAL A 58 9.60 -6.69 -2.91
CA VAL A 58 8.51 -6.06 -2.18
C VAL A 58 8.65 -6.33 -0.69
N GLY A 59 8.37 -5.33 0.14
CA GLY A 59 8.24 -5.49 1.58
C GLY A 59 6.81 -5.76 2.01
N ILE A 60 6.63 -6.29 3.23
CA ILE A 60 5.31 -6.44 3.87
C ILE A 60 4.54 -5.11 3.81
N GLY A 61 3.31 -5.11 3.31
CA GLY A 61 2.43 -3.94 3.18
C GLY A 61 2.74 -3.02 2.00
N GLU A 62 3.62 -3.42 1.08
CA GLU A 62 3.89 -2.67 -0.14
C GLU A 62 2.74 -2.80 -1.16
N GLU A 63 2.45 -1.70 -1.84
CA GLU A 63 1.39 -1.60 -2.85
C GLU A 63 1.77 -2.32 -4.14
N LEU A 64 0.98 -3.33 -4.51
CA LEU A 64 1.10 -4.05 -5.78
C LEU A 64 0.39 -3.33 -6.92
N THR A 65 -0.63 -2.54 -6.61
CA THR A 65 -1.38 -1.75 -7.58
C THR A 65 -1.39 -0.27 -7.22
N GLU A 66 -1.60 0.59 -8.21
CA GLU A 66 -1.91 2.00 -7.98
C GLU A 66 -3.22 2.16 -7.21
N GLY A 67 -3.29 3.24 -6.41
CA GLY A 67 -4.47 3.57 -5.61
C GLY A 67 -4.10 4.04 -4.22
N SER A 68 -5.12 4.18 -3.37
CA SER A 68 -4.94 4.46 -1.95
C SER A 68 -5.10 3.18 -1.14
N VAL A 69 -4.24 2.96 -0.14
CA VAL A 69 -4.35 1.79 0.73
C VAL A 69 -5.44 2.01 1.78
N ASP A 70 -6.24 0.96 2.07
CA ASP A 70 -7.16 0.95 3.20
C ASP A 70 -6.37 0.88 4.53
N PRO A 71 -6.50 1.89 5.41
CA PRO A 71 -5.85 1.87 6.72
C PRO A 71 -6.17 0.63 7.56
N LYS A 72 -7.34 0.01 7.39
CA LYS A 72 -7.71 -1.22 8.11
C LYS A 72 -6.92 -2.43 7.64
N GLU A 73 -6.66 -2.54 6.34
CA GLU A 73 -5.79 -3.59 5.80
C GLU A 73 -4.35 -3.33 6.23
N MET A 74 -3.89 -2.09 6.11
CA MET A 74 -2.57 -1.69 6.57
C MET A 74 -2.37 -1.99 8.07
N LEU A 75 -3.40 -1.83 8.90
CA LEU A 75 -3.34 -2.15 10.33
C LEU A 75 -3.09 -3.63 10.58
N LYS A 76 -3.75 -4.51 9.82
CA LYS A 76 -3.56 -5.96 9.93
C LYS A 76 -2.16 -6.38 9.51
N VAL A 77 -1.61 -5.71 8.49
CA VAL A 77 -0.34 -6.09 7.85
C VAL A 77 0.88 -5.48 8.54
N ARG A 78 0.84 -4.18 8.89
CA ARG A 78 1.98 -3.45 9.48
C ARG A 78 1.77 -2.98 10.93
N GLY A 79 0.62 -3.28 11.53
CA GLY A 79 0.29 -2.85 12.88
C GLY A 79 0.12 -1.33 13.02
N LEU A 80 -0.12 -0.88 14.25
CA LEU A 80 -0.49 0.51 14.55
C LEU A 80 0.55 1.52 14.06
N ARG A 81 1.84 1.26 14.33
CA ARG A 81 2.94 2.15 13.92
C ARG A 81 3.06 2.24 12.40
N GLY A 82 2.83 1.14 11.68
CA GLY A 82 2.85 1.13 10.22
C GLY A 82 1.75 1.99 9.60
N VAL A 83 0.55 1.95 10.18
CA VAL A 83 -0.57 2.81 9.78
C VAL A 83 -0.25 4.28 10.06
N GLN A 84 0.28 4.60 11.24
CA GLN A 84 0.66 5.96 11.59
C GLN A 84 1.69 6.53 10.61
N TYR A 85 2.72 5.73 10.28
CA TYR A 85 3.74 6.11 9.31
C TYR A 85 3.15 6.31 7.91
N TYR A 86 2.26 5.43 7.47
CA TYR A 86 1.59 5.56 6.18
C TYR A 86 0.76 6.86 6.09
N ILE A 87 -0.06 7.15 7.11
CA ILE A 87 -0.87 8.38 7.15
C ILE A 87 0.04 9.61 7.14
N LEU A 88 1.12 9.60 7.94
CA LEU A 88 2.11 10.66 7.98
C LEU A 88 2.69 10.94 6.58
N GLN A 89 3.11 9.89 5.87
CA GLN A 89 3.68 10.03 4.52
C GLN A 89 2.67 10.56 3.50
N GLU A 90 1.43 10.06 3.51
CA GLU A 90 0.39 10.53 2.57
C GLU A 90 -0.01 11.98 2.84
N VAL A 91 -0.13 12.38 4.12
CA VAL A 91 -0.39 13.78 4.50
C VAL A 91 0.75 14.67 4.02
N GLN A 92 2.00 14.32 4.30
CA GLN A 92 3.16 15.09 3.85
C GLN A 92 3.22 15.20 2.33
N LYS A 93 2.90 14.13 1.60
CA LYS A 93 2.89 14.12 0.14
C LYS A 93 1.91 15.15 -0.42
N VAL A 94 0.72 15.28 0.16
CA VAL A 94 -0.27 16.30 -0.23
C VAL A 94 0.26 17.72 0.03
N TYR A 95 0.83 17.97 1.21
CA TYR A 95 1.39 19.29 1.54
C TYR A 95 2.58 19.66 0.65
N ARG A 96 3.49 18.72 0.40
CA ARG A 96 4.63 18.90 -0.53
C ARG A 96 4.15 19.23 -1.95
N MET A 97 3.10 18.56 -2.44
CA MET A 97 2.52 18.88 -3.75
C MET A 97 1.91 20.28 -3.82
N GLN A 98 1.47 20.84 -2.69
CA GLN A 98 0.97 22.21 -2.58
C GLN A 98 2.08 23.25 -2.33
N GLY A 99 3.35 22.82 -2.29
CA GLY A 99 4.49 23.70 -2.02
C GLY A 99 4.63 24.12 -0.56
N VAL A 100 3.96 23.42 0.36
CA VAL A 100 4.02 23.70 1.79
C VAL A 100 4.94 22.69 2.47
N GLU A 101 6.05 23.17 3.03
CA GLU A 101 6.88 22.37 3.94
C GLU A 101 6.25 22.36 5.34
N ILE A 102 5.94 21.16 5.84
CA ILE A 102 5.42 20.94 7.19
C ILE A 102 6.42 20.11 7.97
N ASN A 103 6.67 20.50 9.22
CA ASN A 103 7.52 19.73 10.14
C ASN A 103 6.82 18.45 10.60
N ASP A 104 7.53 17.32 10.52
CA ASP A 104 7.07 15.98 10.90
C ASP A 104 6.38 15.91 12.27
N LYS A 105 6.84 16.70 13.26
CA LYS A 105 6.25 16.71 14.61
C LYS A 105 4.79 17.15 14.64
N HIS A 106 4.41 18.10 13.77
CA HIS A 106 3.02 18.58 13.73
C HIS A 106 2.08 17.51 13.16
N VAL A 107 2.53 16.78 12.15
CA VAL A 107 1.75 15.70 11.55
C VAL A 107 1.70 14.48 12.49
N GLU A 108 2.79 14.17 13.20
CA GLU A 108 2.78 13.10 14.21
C GLU A 108 1.75 13.36 15.32
N VAL A 109 1.65 14.60 15.82
CA VAL A 109 0.64 14.98 16.82
C VAL A 109 -0.79 14.83 16.28
N MET A 110 -1.03 15.21 15.01
CA MET A 110 -2.35 15.03 14.37
C MET A 110 -2.71 13.56 14.22
N VAL A 111 -1.76 12.71 13.81
CA VAL A 111 -1.98 11.28 13.61
C VAL A 111 -2.21 10.55 14.95
N ARG A 112 -1.57 10.98 16.05
CA ARG A 112 -1.85 10.45 17.39
C ARG A 112 -3.27 10.70 17.89
N GLN A 113 -3.97 11.72 17.38
CA GLN A 113 -5.35 12.05 17.76
C GLN A 113 -6.42 11.31 16.93
N MET A 114 -6.00 10.56 15.90
CA MET A 114 -6.90 9.87 14.95
C MET A 114 -7.08 8.37 15.23
N LEU A 115 -6.29 7.81 16.13
CA LEU A 115 -6.29 6.41 16.57
C LEU A 115 -6.59 6.33 18.07
#